data_AF-A0A7N6FDM8-F1
#
_entry.id   AF-A0A7N6FDM8-F1
#
_cell.length_a   1.000
_cell.length_b   1.000
_cell.length_c   1.000
_cell.angle_alpha   90.00
_cell.angle_beta   90.00
_cell.angle_gamma   90.00
#
_symmetry.space_group_name_H-M   'P 1'
#
loop_
_entity.id
_entity.type
_entity.pdbx_description
1 polymer ?
#
loop_
_entity_poly.entity_id
_entity_poly.type
_entity_poly.pdbx_seq_one_letter_code
_entity_poly.pdbx_strand_id
1 'polypeptide(L)'
;MDDKAQKLNLKREVGLVGAVSLIGGTMIGSGIFMSPQTVLSTIGSPGASLVLWACCGLLVILVSFCYAELGTVIKESGGEYIYILRTSGPVVAFVLVYTSVLFVRPAGVAGISLSFAQYVVAPFYPDCPPPVVLIKCVAAAAILVLATVNCLNVRFSMSVQVFFMVAKVLALTIIIIGGVVMLIKGHTENFQDSFENTNVAINPIGIAFYQGLWSYDGWNNLNYVTEELKRPEVSQRQ
;
A
#
# COMPACT_ATOMS: atom_id res chain seq x y z
N MET A 1 1.78 -45.50 -16.59
CA MET A 1 0.69 -44.52 -16.34
C MET A 1 1.39 -43.19 -16.09
N ASP A 2 1.65 -42.46 -17.18
CA ASP A 2 2.27 -41.14 -17.12
C ASP A 2 1.19 -40.11 -16.83
N ASP A 3 1.01 -39.81 -15.55
CA ASP A 3 0.14 -38.73 -15.11
C ASP A 3 0.86 -37.40 -15.40
N LYS A 4 0.73 -36.91 -16.63
CA LYS A 4 1.15 -35.55 -17.00
C LYS A 4 0.31 -34.58 -16.19
N ALA A 5 0.85 -34.12 -15.06
CA ALA A 5 0.34 -32.99 -14.31
C ALA A 5 0.06 -31.84 -15.29
N GLN A 6 -1.22 -31.63 -15.58
CA GLN A 6 -1.69 -30.57 -16.46
C GLN A 6 -1.31 -29.25 -15.79
N LYS A 7 -0.23 -28.61 -16.24
CA LYS A 7 0.15 -27.27 -15.79
C LYS A 7 -1.06 -26.36 -16.03
N LEU A 8 -1.75 -25.99 -14.96
CA LEU A 8 -2.80 -24.98 -14.97
C LEU A 8 -2.18 -23.68 -15.50
N ASN A 9 -2.38 -23.39 -16.78
CA ASN A 9 -1.94 -22.13 -17.37
C ASN A 9 -3.05 -21.10 -17.17
N LEU A 10 -2.74 -20.03 -16.45
CA LEU A 10 -3.63 -18.89 -16.30
C LEU A 10 -3.86 -18.22 -17.66
N LYS A 11 -5.11 -17.79 -17.90
CA LYS A 11 -5.48 -17.15 -19.17
C LYS A 11 -4.94 -15.72 -19.17
N ARG A 12 -4.11 -15.38 -20.16
CA ARG A 12 -3.57 -14.02 -20.34
C ARG A 12 -4.67 -13.06 -20.74
N GLU A 13 -5.30 -12.39 -19.79
CA GLU A 13 -6.41 -11.45 -20.00
C GLU A 13 -6.03 -10.00 -19.68
N VAL A 14 -5.05 -9.78 -18.80
CA VAL A 14 -4.69 -8.45 -18.27
C VAL A 14 -3.80 -7.71 -19.27
N GLY A 15 -4.35 -6.68 -19.93
CA GLY A 15 -3.59 -5.75 -20.79
C GLY A 15 -2.94 -4.61 -20.02
N LEU A 16 -2.21 -3.72 -20.72
CA LEU A 16 -1.50 -2.57 -20.12
C LEU A 16 -2.39 -1.69 -19.23
N VAL A 17 -3.58 -1.33 -19.71
CA VAL A 17 -4.54 -0.51 -18.95
C VAL A 17 -5.00 -1.24 -17.68
N GLY A 18 -5.21 -2.56 -17.77
CA GLY A 18 -5.55 -3.39 -16.61
C GLY A 18 -4.41 -3.47 -15.60
N ALA A 19 -3.16 -3.59 -16.07
CA ALA A 19 -1.96 -3.61 -15.24
C ALA A 19 -1.75 -2.29 -14.48
N VAL A 20 -1.85 -1.15 -15.19
CA VAL A 20 -1.75 0.19 -14.58
C VAL A 20 -2.87 0.42 -13.58
N SER A 21 -4.11 0.02 -13.92
CA SER A 21 -5.26 0.14 -13.02
C SER A 21 -5.11 -0.74 -11.78
N LEU A 22 -4.55 -1.95 -11.92
CA LEU A 22 -4.27 -2.84 -10.81
C LEU A 22 -3.23 -2.22 -9.87
N ILE A 23 -2.09 -1.77 -10.40
CA ILE A 23 -1.03 -1.13 -9.60
C ILE A 23 -1.56 0.13 -8.91
N GLY A 24 -2.18 1.06 -9.65
CA GLY A 24 -2.71 2.30 -9.09
C GLY A 24 -3.82 2.04 -8.07
N GLY A 25 -4.66 1.05 -8.33
CA GLY A 25 -5.73 0.64 -7.42
C GLY A 25 -5.22 0.06 -6.11
N THR A 26 -4.09 -0.65 -6.13
CA THR A 26 -3.49 -1.24 -4.93
C THR A 26 -2.55 -0.31 -4.19
N MET A 27 -1.72 0.47 -4.90
CA MET A 27 -0.75 1.41 -4.30
C MET A 27 -1.45 2.58 -3.59
N ILE A 28 -2.53 3.11 -4.17
CA ILE A 28 -3.29 4.20 -3.56
C ILE A 28 -4.11 3.61 -2.41
N GLY A 29 -3.49 3.49 -1.23
CA GLY A 29 -4.09 2.89 -0.04
C GLY A 29 -4.64 3.90 0.96
N SER A 30 -5.05 3.39 2.13
CA SER A 30 -5.39 4.21 3.30
C SER A 30 -4.17 4.89 3.93
N GLY A 31 -2.96 4.47 3.58
CA GLY A 31 -1.70 5.00 4.14
C GLY A 31 -1.60 6.51 4.03
N ILE A 32 -1.99 7.09 2.89
CA ILE A 32 -1.91 8.54 2.66
C ILE A 32 -2.76 9.37 3.63
N PHE A 33 -3.79 8.79 4.25
CA PHE A 33 -4.60 9.50 5.24
C PHE A 33 -3.94 9.49 6.64
N MET A 34 -3.11 8.49 6.94
CA MET A 34 -2.49 8.29 8.26
C MET A 34 -1.02 8.73 8.33
N SER A 35 -0.23 8.34 7.33
CA SER A 35 1.21 8.55 7.31
C SER A 35 1.62 10.03 7.39
N PRO A 36 0.93 11.01 6.77
CA PRO A 36 1.36 12.41 6.84
C PRO A 36 1.46 12.96 8.27
N GLN A 37 0.50 12.62 9.14
CA GLN A 37 0.52 13.06 10.54
C GLN A 37 1.73 12.47 11.28
N THR A 38 2.03 11.19 11.06
CA THR A 38 3.17 10.53 11.73
C THR A 38 4.50 11.03 11.18
N VAL A 39 4.62 11.21 9.86
CA VAL A 39 5.81 11.75 9.22
C VAL A 39 6.09 13.17 9.73
N LEU A 40 5.08 14.04 9.74
CA LEU A 40 5.25 15.43 10.16
C LEU A 40 5.56 15.55 11.66
N SER A 41 4.87 14.82 12.53
CA SER A 41 5.13 14.86 13.98
C SER A 41 6.50 14.28 14.35
N THR A 42 7.04 13.38 13.54
CA THR A 42 8.36 12.77 13.77
C THR A 42 9.50 13.65 13.25
N ILE A 43 9.37 14.21 12.05
CA ILE A 43 10.40 15.06 11.42
C ILE A 43 10.36 16.49 11.95
N GLY A 44 9.18 16.99 12.32
CA GLY A 44 9.00 18.33 12.93
C GLY A 44 8.81 19.48 11.94
N SER A 45 9.16 19.31 10.66
CA SER A 45 9.07 20.40 9.67
C SER A 45 8.32 20.00 8.38
N PRO A 46 7.49 20.89 7.80
CA PRO A 46 6.74 20.61 6.57
C PRO A 46 7.63 20.35 5.35
N GLY A 47 8.69 21.14 5.17
CA GLY A 47 9.62 21.04 4.05
C GLY A 47 10.40 19.73 4.05
N ALA A 48 10.94 19.32 5.20
CA ALA A 48 11.63 18.05 5.30
C ALA A 48 10.68 16.85 5.15
N SER A 49 9.42 16.98 5.58
CA SER A 49 8.38 15.97 5.34
C SER A 49 8.14 15.76 3.84
N LEU A 50 8.00 16.85 3.06
CA LEU A 50 7.83 16.76 1.60
C LEU A 50 9.05 16.14 0.90
N VAL A 51 10.26 16.49 1.33
CA VAL A 51 11.50 15.87 0.83
C VAL A 51 11.50 14.36 1.12
N LEU A 52 11.13 13.95 2.34
CA LEU A 52 11.06 12.53 2.69
C LEU A 52 10.02 11.78 1.85
N TRP A 53 8.86 12.36 1.59
CA TRP A 53 7.86 11.79 0.68
C TRP A 53 8.41 11.60 -0.74
N ALA A 54 9.11 12.61 -1.28
CA ALA A 54 9.77 12.50 -2.58
C ALA A 54 10.85 11.41 -2.61
N CYS A 55 11.66 11.31 -1.55
CA CYS A 55 12.65 10.25 -1.41
C CYS A 55 12.02 8.85 -1.34
N CYS A 56 10.93 8.68 -0.58
CA CYS A 56 10.19 7.41 -0.53
C CYS A 56 9.66 7.01 -1.90
N GLY A 57 9.06 7.95 -2.64
CA GLY A 57 8.59 7.71 -4.00
C GLY A 57 9.72 7.31 -4.97
N LEU A 58 10.86 7.99 -4.90
CA LEU A 58 12.03 7.65 -5.72
C LEU A 58 12.56 6.24 -5.40
N LEU A 59 12.67 5.88 -4.12
CA LEU A 59 13.08 4.54 -3.71
C LEU A 59 12.14 3.46 -4.25
N VAL A 60 10.82 3.69 -4.17
CA VAL A 60 9.81 2.74 -4.66
C VAL A 60 9.89 2.57 -6.17
N ILE A 61 10.17 3.65 -6.93
CA ILE A 61 10.40 3.57 -8.38
C ILE A 61 11.61 2.68 -8.70
N LEU A 62 12.74 2.91 -8.01
CA LEU A 62 13.96 2.12 -8.23
C LEU A 62 13.73 0.63 -7.91
N VAL A 63 13.10 0.34 -6.77
CA VAL A 63 12.75 -1.03 -6.38
C VAL A 63 11.78 -1.67 -7.38
N SER A 64 10.80 -0.90 -7.88
CA SER A 64 9.84 -1.37 -8.88
C SER A 64 10.52 -1.77 -10.18
N PHE A 65 11.56 -1.05 -10.61
CA PHE A 65 12.34 -1.43 -11.79
C PHE A 65 13.12 -2.73 -11.57
N CYS A 66 13.78 -2.90 -10.43
CA CYS A 66 14.45 -4.17 -10.10
C CYS A 66 13.46 -5.34 -10.11
N TYR A 67 12.25 -5.14 -9.56
CA TYR A 67 11.21 -6.16 -9.58
C TYR A 67 10.62 -6.41 -10.96
N ALA A 68 10.50 -5.38 -11.79
CA ALA A 68 10.05 -5.53 -13.17
C ALA A 68 11.04 -6.39 -13.97
N GLU A 69 12.35 -6.16 -13.83
CA GLU A 69 13.37 -7.01 -14.44
C GLU A 69 13.23 -8.46 -13.96
N LEU A 70 13.11 -8.66 -12.65
CA LEU A 70 12.98 -10.00 -12.08
C LEU A 70 11.72 -10.74 -12.56
N GLY A 71 10.59 -10.04 -12.69
CA GLY A 71 9.35 -10.60 -13.25
C GLY A 71 9.40 -10.89 -14.75
N THR A 72 10.32 -10.27 -15.48
CA THR A 72 10.57 -10.63 -16.90
C THR A 72 11.48 -11.84 -17.04
N VAL A 73 12.40 -12.06 -16.09
CA VAL A 73 13.31 -13.23 -16.07
C VAL A 73 12.57 -14.47 -15.56
N ILE A 74 11.82 -14.33 -14.46
CA ILE A 74 11.11 -15.43 -13.80
C ILE A 74 9.60 -15.26 -14.01
N LYS A 75 9.10 -15.83 -15.10
CA LYS A 75 7.70 -15.69 -15.56
C LYS A 75 6.75 -16.71 -14.89
N GLU A 76 6.89 -16.89 -13.60
CA GLU A 76 6.08 -17.79 -12.79
C GLU A 76 5.27 -16.97 -11.78
N SER A 77 3.99 -17.31 -11.60
CA SER A 77 3.14 -16.62 -10.61
C SER A 77 3.56 -16.98 -9.19
N GLY A 78 3.58 -15.98 -8.30
CA GLY A 78 3.90 -16.16 -6.88
C GLY A 78 4.84 -15.09 -6.30
N GLY A 79 5.28 -14.13 -7.12
CA GLY A 79 6.03 -12.96 -6.70
C GLY A 79 7.32 -13.31 -5.95
N GLU A 80 7.51 -12.69 -4.79
CA GLU A 80 8.73 -12.80 -3.96
C GLU A 80 9.07 -14.24 -3.59
N TYR A 81 8.06 -15.07 -3.32
CA TYR A 81 8.27 -16.47 -2.96
C TYR A 81 9.01 -17.22 -4.06
N ILE A 82 8.56 -17.09 -5.30
CA ILE A 82 9.16 -17.78 -6.45
C ILE A 82 10.56 -17.24 -6.73
N TYR A 83 10.76 -15.93 -6.60
CA TYR A 83 12.07 -15.31 -6.80
C TYR A 83 13.11 -15.84 -5.80
N ILE A 84 12.74 -15.96 -4.53
CA ILE A 84 13.62 -16.53 -3.51
C ILE A 84 13.78 -18.05 -3.69
N LEU A 85 12.71 -18.75 -4.05
CA LEU A 85 12.76 -20.20 -4.30
C LEU A 85 13.77 -20.55 -5.40
N ARG A 86 13.81 -19.75 -6.48
CA ARG A 86 14.71 -19.93 -7.62
C ARG A 86 16.16 -19.52 -7.33
N THR A 87 16.38 -18.51 -6.48
CA THR A 87 17.73 -17.97 -6.22
C THR A 87 18.41 -18.55 -4.98
N SER A 88 17.65 -18.74 -3.91
CA SER A 88 18.16 -19.08 -2.56
C SER A 88 17.67 -20.45 -2.06
N GLY A 89 16.81 -21.13 -2.83
CA GLY A 89 16.32 -22.46 -2.53
C GLY A 89 15.10 -22.52 -1.58
N PRO A 90 14.61 -23.75 -1.30
CA PRO A 90 13.31 -23.95 -0.66
C PRO A 90 13.26 -23.54 0.81
N VAL A 91 14.37 -23.63 1.55
CA VAL A 91 14.39 -23.30 2.99
C VAL A 91 14.17 -21.80 3.21
N VAL A 92 14.87 -20.96 2.45
CA VAL A 92 14.74 -19.49 2.56
C VAL A 92 13.35 -19.04 2.09
N ALA A 93 12.86 -19.64 1.00
CA ALA A 93 11.52 -19.37 0.49
C ALA A 93 10.42 -19.75 1.50
N PHE A 94 10.59 -20.88 2.20
CA PHE A 94 9.69 -21.29 3.27
C PHE A 94 9.69 -20.29 4.43
N VAL A 95 10.87 -19.83 4.87
CA VAL A 95 10.98 -18.82 5.94
C VAL A 95 10.28 -17.52 5.54
N LEU A 96 10.41 -17.07 4.29
CA LEU A 96 9.70 -15.88 3.81
C LEU A 96 8.18 -16.05 3.90
N VAL A 97 7.64 -17.17 3.43
CA VAL A 97 6.19 -17.39 3.47
C VAL A 97 5.69 -17.56 4.90
N TYR A 98 6.46 -18.30 5.72
CA TYR A 98 6.16 -18.49 7.13
C TYR A 98 6.06 -17.15 7.88
N THR A 99 7.06 -16.27 7.72
CA THR A 99 7.05 -14.95 8.37
C THR A 99 5.95 -14.06 7.80
N SER A 100 5.72 -14.13 6.49
CA SER A 100 4.70 -13.32 5.82
C SER A 100 3.28 -13.68 6.28
N VAL A 101 2.96 -14.97 6.36
CA VAL A 101 1.62 -15.46 6.71
C VAL A 101 1.32 -15.28 8.20
N LEU A 102 2.29 -15.53 9.08
CA LEU A 102 2.05 -15.46 10.53
C LEU A 102 2.19 -14.07 11.12
N PHE A 103 3.06 -13.22 10.55
CA PHE A 103 3.38 -11.92 11.16
C PHE A 103 3.03 -10.75 10.25
N VAL A 104 3.56 -10.71 9.03
CA VAL A 104 3.46 -9.51 8.18
C VAL A 104 2.03 -9.23 7.75
N ARG A 105 1.33 -10.22 7.17
CA ARG A 105 -0.04 -10.05 6.66
C ARG A 105 -1.03 -9.78 7.81
N PRO A 106 -1.04 -10.52 8.93
CA PRO A 106 -1.93 -10.23 10.04
C PRO A 106 -1.67 -8.86 10.68
N ALA A 107 -0.40 -8.48 10.86
CA ALA A 107 -0.05 -7.16 11.39
C ALA A 107 -0.54 -6.03 10.47
N GLY A 108 -0.44 -6.21 9.15
CA GLY A 108 -0.93 -5.23 8.19
C GLY A 108 -2.45 -5.05 8.26
N VAL A 109 -3.21 -6.15 8.30
CA VAL A 109 -4.67 -6.11 8.45
C VAL A 109 -5.08 -5.45 9.77
N ALA A 110 -4.36 -5.75 10.85
CA ALA A 110 -4.59 -5.14 12.16
C ALA A 110 -4.31 -3.62 12.13
N GLY A 111 -3.21 -3.18 11.52
CA GLY A 111 -2.86 -1.77 11.38
C GLY A 111 -3.92 -0.97 10.61
N ILE A 112 -4.36 -1.50 9.46
CA ILE A 112 -5.42 -0.89 8.65
C ILE A 112 -6.74 -0.82 9.44
N SER A 113 -7.09 -1.90 10.14
CA SER A 113 -8.36 -1.97 10.89
C SER A 113 -8.37 -1.07 12.12
N LEU A 114 -7.23 -0.90 12.79
CA LEU A 114 -7.06 0.08 13.87
C LEU A 114 -7.20 1.51 13.35
N SER A 115 -6.62 1.80 12.19
CA SER A 115 -6.74 3.12 11.54
C SER A 115 -8.19 3.42 11.18
N PHE A 116 -8.89 2.45 10.59
CA PHE A 116 -10.32 2.54 10.31
C PHE A 116 -11.13 2.83 11.58
N ALA A 117 -10.89 2.07 12.65
CA ALA A 117 -11.58 2.26 13.92
C ALA A 117 -11.32 3.64 14.54
N GLN A 118 -10.10 4.17 14.43
CA GLN A 118 -9.78 5.53 14.88
C GLN A 118 -10.62 6.58 14.15
N TYR A 119 -10.71 6.51 12.82
CA TYR A 119 -11.51 7.46 12.04
C TYR A 119 -13.02 7.33 12.27
N VAL A 120 -13.52 6.11 12.51
CA VAL A 120 -14.94 5.88 12.79
C VAL A 120 -15.32 6.41 14.17
N VAL A 121 -14.45 6.25 15.16
CA VAL A 121 -14.75 6.63 16.55
C VAL A 121 -14.45 8.11 16.81
N ALA A 122 -13.49 8.72 16.11
CA ALA A 122 -13.07 10.11 16.34
C ALA A 122 -14.22 11.15 16.37
N PRO A 123 -15.23 11.11 15.47
CA PRO A 123 -16.34 12.07 15.51
C PRO A 123 -17.22 12.00 16.77
N PHE A 124 -17.24 10.86 17.47
CA PHE A 124 -18.01 10.69 18.71
C PHE A 124 -17.26 11.20 19.95
N TYR A 125 -15.99 11.55 19.81
CA TYR A 125 -15.12 12.03 20.87
C TYR A 125 -14.37 13.30 20.41
N PRO A 126 -15.06 14.42 20.17
CA PRO A 126 -14.44 15.63 19.63
C PRO A 126 -13.45 16.28 20.61
N ASP A 127 -13.74 16.25 21.91
CA ASP A 127 -12.98 16.97 22.93
C ASP A 127 -12.02 16.07 23.75
N CYS A 128 -12.03 14.76 23.50
CA CYS A 128 -11.21 13.82 24.27
C CYS A 128 -10.73 12.64 23.42
N PRO A 129 -9.60 12.01 23.78
CA PRO A 129 -9.12 10.84 23.06
C PRO A 129 -10.07 9.65 23.28
N PRO A 130 -10.47 8.92 22.23
CA PRO A 130 -11.36 7.78 22.36
C PRO A 130 -10.69 6.63 23.15
N PRO A 131 -11.46 5.88 23.96
CA PRO A 131 -10.92 4.77 24.74
C PRO A 131 -10.25 3.71 23.85
N VAL A 132 -9.03 3.31 24.20
CA VAL A 132 -8.25 2.32 23.42
C VAL A 132 -8.99 0.99 23.26
N VAL A 133 -9.73 0.57 24.29
CA VAL A 133 -10.53 -0.67 24.25
C VAL A 133 -11.61 -0.57 23.18
N LEU A 134 -12.29 0.59 23.07
CA LEU A 134 -13.33 0.80 22.06
C LEU A 134 -12.75 0.73 20.65
N ILE A 135 -11.62 1.39 20.39
CA ILE A 135 -10.93 1.33 19.09
C ILE A 135 -10.59 -0.12 18.73
N LYS A 136 -10.04 -0.89 19.68
CA LYS A 136 -9.69 -2.30 19.46
C LYS A 136 -10.93 -3.17 19.19
N CYS A 137 -12.03 -2.97 19.91
CA CYS A 137 -13.28 -3.69 19.69
C CYS A 137 -13.87 -3.39 18.31
N VAL A 138 -13.90 -2.11 17.89
CA VAL A 138 -14.38 -1.70 16.57
C VAL A 138 -13.49 -2.27 15.46
N ALA A 139 -12.17 -2.25 15.63
CA ALA A 139 -11.23 -2.84 14.68
C ALA A 139 -11.44 -4.36 14.55
N ALA A 140 -11.58 -5.08 15.67
CA ALA A 140 -11.85 -6.52 15.66
C ALA A 140 -13.19 -6.85 15.00
N ALA A 141 -14.24 -6.07 15.28
CA ALA A 141 -15.54 -6.22 14.63
C ALA A 141 -15.44 -5.98 13.12
N ALA A 142 -14.71 -4.96 12.67
CA ALA A 142 -14.49 -4.69 11.26
C ALA A 142 -13.79 -5.86 10.55
N ILE A 143 -12.75 -6.44 11.16
CA ILE A 143 -12.05 -7.62 10.64
C ILE A 143 -13.02 -8.79 10.51
N LEU A 144 -13.80 -9.10 11.55
CA LEU A 144 -14.73 -10.24 11.55
C LEU A 144 -15.84 -10.07 10.51
N VAL A 145 -16.39 -8.85 10.37
CA VAL A 145 -17.42 -8.54 9.37
C VAL A 145 -16.85 -8.71 7.97
N LEU A 146 -15.69 -8.11 7.68
CA LEU A 146 -15.07 -8.22 6.36
C LEU A 146 -14.65 -9.66 6.04
N ALA A 147 -14.10 -10.39 7.00
CA ALA A 147 -13.77 -11.80 6.83
C ALA A 147 -15.02 -12.62 6.50
N THR A 148 -16.11 -12.43 7.25
CA THR A 148 -17.39 -13.12 7.01
C THR A 148 -17.95 -12.80 5.62
N VAL A 149 -17.96 -11.53 5.23
CA VAL A 149 -18.44 -11.09 3.90
C VAL A 149 -17.60 -11.69 2.77
N ASN A 150 -16.27 -11.74 2.94
CA ASN A 150 -15.37 -12.38 1.98
C ASN A 150 -15.60 -13.90 1.89
N CYS A 151 -15.88 -14.58 3.01
CA CYS A 151 -16.18 -16.01 3.01
C CYS A 151 -17.55 -16.34 2.40
N LEU A 152 -18.55 -15.46 2.54
CA LEU A 152 -19.92 -15.72 2.05
C LEU A 152 -20.12 -15.33 0.58
N ASN A 153 -19.61 -14.17 0.15
CA ASN A 153 -19.84 -13.67 -1.20
C ASN A 153 -18.69 -12.80 -1.72
N VAL A 154 -17.77 -13.44 -2.44
CA VAL A 154 -16.61 -12.77 -3.06
C VAL A 154 -17.05 -11.73 -4.11
N ARG A 155 -18.15 -11.95 -4.83
CA ARG A 155 -18.63 -10.98 -5.84
C ARG A 155 -19.11 -9.68 -5.20
N PHE A 156 -19.82 -9.79 -4.08
CA PHE A 156 -20.21 -8.60 -3.31
C PHE A 156 -18.98 -7.89 -2.75
N SER A 157 -18.02 -8.63 -2.19
CA SER A 157 -16.75 -8.08 -1.68
C SER A 157 -15.99 -7.30 -2.76
N MET A 158 -15.89 -7.83 -3.98
CA MET A 158 -15.27 -7.14 -5.11
C MET A 158 -16.02 -5.85 -5.48
N SER A 159 -17.36 -5.87 -5.49
CA SER A 159 -18.14 -4.66 -5.79
C SER A 159 -17.95 -3.57 -4.73
N VAL A 160 -17.91 -3.94 -3.45
CA VAL A 160 -17.62 -3.03 -2.32
C VAL A 160 -16.21 -2.45 -2.43
N GLN A 161 -15.22 -3.26 -2.80
CA GLN A 161 -13.84 -2.80 -3.02
C GLN A 161 -13.75 -1.75 -4.13
N VAL A 162 -14.45 -1.95 -5.26
CA VAL A 162 -14.49 -0.98 -6.36
C VAL A 162 -15.13 0.34 -5.90
N PHE A 163 -16.22 0.27 -5.14
CA PHE A 163 -16.84 1.46 -4.56
C PHE A 163 -15.87 2.26 -3.67
N PHE A 164 -15.19 1.60 -2.73
CA PHE A 164 -14.20 2.25 -1.88
C PHE A 164 -13.00 2.79 -2.68
N MET A 165 -12.63 2.12 -3.78
CA MET A 165 -11.57 2.58 -4.67
C MET A 165 -11.94 3.86 -5.42
N VAL A 166 -13.19 4.00 -5.87
CA VAL A 166 -13.67 5.26 -6.46
C VAL A 166 -13.78 6.35 -5.38
N ALA A 167 -14.34 6.02 -4.22
CA ALA A 167 -14.51 6.97 -3.12
C ALA A 167 -13.17 7.56 -2.64
N LYS A 168 -12.13 6.74 -2.47
CA LYS A 168 -10.80 7.23 -2.05
C LYS A 168 -10.17 8.15 -3.10
N VAL A 169 -10.30 7.83 -4.39
CA VAL A 169 -9.76 8.66 -5.49
C VAL A 169 -10.48 10.01 -5.55
N LEU A 170 -11.80 10.02 -5.37
CA LEU A 170 -12.57 11.25 -5.29
C LEU A 170 -12.17 12.10 -4.09
N ALA A 171 -12.01 11.51 -2.91
CA ALA A 171 -11.56 12.20 -1.71
C ALA A 171 -10.18 12.86 -1.91
N LEU A 172 -9.23 12.13 -2.49
CA LEU A 172 -7.90 12.67 -2.82
C LEU A 172 -7.98 13.81 -3.82
N THR A 173 -8.84 13.70 -4.83
CA THR A 173 -9.04 14.75 -5.84
C THR A 173 -9.55 16.04 -5.19
N ILE A 174 -10.52 15.93 -4.26
CA ILE A 174 -11.04 17.08 -3.50
C ILE A 174 -9.93 17.73 -2.66
N ILE A 175 -9.11 16.93 -1.96
CA ILE A 175 -8.00 17.43 -1.15
C ILE A 175 -6.97 18.18 -2.01
N ILE A 176 -6.60 17.62 -3.17
CA ILE A 176 -5.64 18.24 -4.09
C ILE A 176 -6.17 19.57 -4.62
N ILE A 177 -7.41 19.59 -5.13
CA ILE A 177 -8.01 20.83 -5.66
C ILE A 177 -8.14 21.89 -4.56
N GLY A 178 -8.62 21.51 -3.37
CA GLY A 178 -8.72 22.41 -2.22
C GLY A 178 -7.37 23.00 -1.81
N GLY A 179 -6.31 22.18 -1.78
CA GLY A 179 -4.95 22.62 -1.51
C GLY A 179 -4.42 23.62 -2.55
N VAL A 180 -4.63 23.33 -3.84
CA VAL A 180 -4.23 24.23 -4.94
C VAL A 180 -4.96 25.57 -4.86
N VAL A 181 -6.27 25.57 -4.59
CA VAL A 181 -7.05 26.81 -4.43
C VAL A 181 -6.54 27.64 -3.24
N MET A 182 -6.20 27.01 -2.11
CA MET A 182 -5.64 27.71 -0.95
C MET A 182 -4.26 28.32 -1.25
N LEU A 183 -3.42 27.61 -2.02
CA LEU A 183 -2.12 28.12 -2.48
C LEU A 183 -2.29 29.35 -3.38
N ILE A 184 -3.22 29.30 -4.34
CA ILE A 184 -3.51 30.44 -5.25
C ILE A 184 -4.03 31.66 -4.48
N LYS A 185 -4.79 31.43 -3.39
CA LYS A 185 -5.29 32.49 -2.50
C LYS A 185 -4.20 33.12 -1.62
N GLY A 186 -2.97 32.59 -1.63
CA GLY A 186 -1.85 33.14 -0.87
C GLY A 186 -1.73 32.63 0.57
N HIS A 187 -2.45 31.57 0.96
CA HIS A 187 -2.29 30.95 2.28
C HIS A 187 -1.03 30.09 2.38
N THR A 188 0.14 30.71 2.23
CA THR A 188 1.45 30.05 2.18
C THR A 188 2.26 30.16 3.48
N GLU A 189 1.62 30.60 4.57
CA GLU A 189 2.24 30.81 5.90
C GLU A 189 2.98 29.55 6.38
N ASN A 190 2.40 28.36 6.16
CA ASN A 190 3.01 27.07 6.51
C ASN A 190 4.35 26.78 5.80
N PHE A 191 4.71 27.57 4.77
CA PHE A 191 5.93 27.39 3.99
C PHE A 191 7.01 28.43 4.28
N GLN A 192 6.71 29.51 5.02
CA GLN A 192 7.65 30.63 5.20
C GLN A 192 8.94 30.24 5.95
N ASP A 193 8.88 29.24 6.82
CA ASP A 193 10.03 28.62 7.49
C ASP A 193 9.96 27.09 7.43
N SER A 194 9.79 26.57 6.20
CA SER A 194 9.48 25.15 5.93
C SER A 194 10.43 24.13 6.57
N PHE A 195 11.66 24.51 6.93
CA PHE A 195 12.68 23.61 7.49
C PHE A 195 13.02 23.90 8.95
N GLU A 196 12.34 24.86 9.59
CA GLU A 196 12.54 25.14 11.01
C GLU A 196 12.11 23.93 11.85
N ASN A 197 12.82 23.66 12.96
CA ASN A 197 12.58 22.52 13.86
C ASN A 197 12.71 21.13 13.20
N THR A 198 13.47 21.02 12.11
CA THR A 198 13.74 19.71 11.47
C THR A 198 14.59 18.83 12.39
N ASN A 199 14.05 17.66 12.75
CA ASN A 199 14.76 16.64 13.49
C ASN A 199 15.51 15.70 12.54
N VAL A 200 16.82 15.88 12.44
CA VAL A 200 17.71 15.10 11.58
C VAL A 200 18.31 13.87 12.28
N ALA A 201 17.81 13.49 13.45
CA ALA A 201 18.28 12.28 14.12
C ALA A 201 17.89 11.02 13.32
N ILE A 202 18.73 9.99 13.40
CA ILE A 202 18.57 8.73 12.64
C ILE A 202 17.24 8.04 12.97
N ASN A 203 16.84 8.04 14.24
CA ASN A 203 15.61 7.37 14.68
C ASN A 203 14.33 8.03 14.08
N PRO A 204 14.12 9.34 14.21
CA PRO A 204 13.03 10.06 13.53
C PRO A 204 12.98 9.85 12.03
N ILE A 205 14.14 9.94 11.35
CA ILE A 205 14.23 9.71 9.92
C ILE A 205 13.79 8.27 9.58
N GLY A 206 14.27 7.27 10.32
CA GLY A 206 13.91 5.87 10.11
C GLY A 206 12.41 5.59 10.28
N ILE A 207 11.80 6.15 11.33
CA ILE A 207 10.35 6.03 11.57
C ILE A 207 9.56 6.72 10.45
N ALA A 208 9.98 7.90 10.02
CA ALA A 208 9.31 8.63 8.96
C ALA A 208 9.41 7.91 7.61
N PHE A 209 10.57 7.34 7.27
CA PHE A 209 10.72 6.49 6.07
C PHE A 209 9.86 5.24 6.14
N TYR A 210 9.79 4.58 7.30
CA TYR A 210 8.93 3.41 7.48
C TYR A 210 7.46 3.76 7.21
N GLN A 211 6.98 4.88 7.76
CA GLN A 211 5.61 5.36 7.54
C GLN A 211 5.35 5.87 6.13
N GLY A 212 6.34 6.51 5.50
CA GLY A 212 6.28 6.94 4.11
C GLY A 212 6.18 5.74 3.16
N LEU A 213 7.06 4.75 3.31
CA LEU A 213 7.06 3.53 2.51
C LEU A 213 5.78 2.70 2.70
N TRP A 214 5.20 2.69 3.90
CA TRP A 214 3.89 2.08 4.15
C TRP A 214 2.80 2.66 3.24
N SER A 215 2.85 3.97 2.95
CA SER A 215 1.89 4.60 2.03
C SER A 215 2.08 4.27 0.57
N TYR A 216 3.25 3.74 0.20
CA TYR A 216 3.54 3.28 -1.15
C TYR A 216 3.40 1.75 -1.31
N ASP A 217 2.96 1.03 -0.28
CA ASP A 217 2.82 -0.42 -0.32
C ASP A 217 1.89 -0.89 -1.46
N GLY A 218 2.20 -2.05 -2.05
CA GLY A 218 1.47 -2.62 -3.18
C GLY A 218 2.14 -2.45 -4.55
N TRP A 219 3.38 -1.96 -4.57
CA TRP A 219 4.20 -1.83 -5.78
C TRP A 219 4.60 -3.17 -6.42
N ASN A 220 4.69 -4.23 -5.62
CA ASN A 220 5.07 -5.59 -6.04
C ASN A 220 3.90 -6.41 -6.61
N ASN A 221 2.64 -5.95 -6.52
CA ASN A 221 1.46 -6.76 -6.83
C ASN A 221 1.40 -7.31 -8.25
N LEU A 222 1.96 -6.60 -9.24
CA LEU A 222 1.96 -7.08 -10.63
C LEU A 222 2.77 -8.37 -10.81
N ASN A 223 3.80 -8.58 -9.98
CA ASN A 223 4.63 -9.78 -10.01
C ASN A 223 3.92 -11.04 -9.49
N TYR A 224 2.75 -10.88 -8.88
CA TYR A 224 1.92 -12.01 -8.45
C TYR A 224 0.98 -12.49 -9.55
N VAL A 225 0.72 -11.66 -10.57
CA VAL A 225 -0.20 -11.93 -11.68
C VAL A 225 0.50 -11.92 -13.04
N THR A 226 1.81 -12.17 -13.05
CA THR A 226 2.67 -12.11 -14.25
C THR A 226 2.23 -13.09 -15.33
N GLU A 227 1.67 -14.25 -14.98
CA GLU A 227 1.16 -15.24 -15.95
C GLU A 227 -0.15 -14.81 -16.62
N GLU A 228 -0.91 -13.88 -16.02
CA GLU A 228 -2.17 -13.35 -16.56
C GLU A 228 -1.95 -12.13 -17.48
N LEU A 229 -0.72 -11.60 -17.53
CA LEU A 229 -0.38 -10.42 -18.31
C LEU A 229 -0.26 -10.71 -19.82
N LYS A 230 -0.89 -9.89 -20.65
CA LYS A 230 -0.71 -9.89 -22.11
C LYS A 230 0.62 -9.21 -22.47
N ARG A 231 1.58 -9.97 -23.00
CA ARG A 231 2.91 -9.51 -23.48
C ARG A 231 3.73 -8.71 -22.43
N PRO A 232 4.29 -9.38 -21.41
CA PRO A 232 5.10 -8.70 -20.37
C PRO A 232 6.34 -7.98 -20.91
N GLU A 233 6.87 -8.38 -22.07
CA GLU A 233 8.12 -7.89 -22.65
C GLU A 233 7.98 -6.57 -23.43
N VAL A 234 6.76 -6.21 -23.87
CA VAL A 234 6.55 -5.11 -24.84
C VAL A 234 6.11 -3.80 -24.16
N SER A 235 5.57 -3.86 -22.94
CA SER A 235 5.08 -2.67 -22.22
C SER A 235 6.16 -1.70 -21.73
N GLN A 236 7.44 -2.05 -21.85
CA GLN A 236 8.60 -1.21 -21.48
C GLN A 236 9.36 -0.66 -22.71
N ARG A 237 8.93 -0.99 -23.94
CA ARG A 237 9.58 -0.58 -25.20
C ARG A 237 8.72 0.35 -26.06
N GLN A 238 7.90 1.19 -25.44
CA GLN A 238 7.28 2.34 -26.13
C GLN A 238 7.80 3.63 -25.55
#